data_AF-C9YCX7-F1
#
_entry.id   AF-C9YCX7-F1
#
_cell.length_a   1.000
_cell.length_b   1.000
_cell.length_c   1.000
_cell.angle_alpha   90.00
_cell.angle_beta   90.00
_cell.angle_gamma   90.00
#
_symmetry.space_group_name_H-M   'P 1'
#
loop_
_entity.id
_entity.type
_entity.pdbx_description
1 polymer ?
#
loop_
_entity_poly.entity_id
_entity_poly.type
_entity_poly.pdbx_seq_one_letter_code
_entity_poly.pdbx_strand_id
1 'polypeptide(L)'
;MATLIPAISACVSRMTSGERRVAERLEQKLDDDYLLWYDVPMGPRNTHPDFCVLHPRRGILVLEVKDWKLSTIQQADKQTWEIIPDGIPKTVANPLEQARQYAQTVVTALQRDKQLIQTEGAHAGKVAFPWSYGVVLTEITRKQFEAAELHHAIEPHRVLCKDEMLESVDAEDLQSRLWDMFPYGMRGTLSLPQIDRVRWIMFPQVRVQTSGDLFDDNDAEAELPDIMRVMDLQQEQLARSLGEGHRVIHGVAGSGKTMILGYRAEYLAQASTANSKPILILCFNEPLGVKLHSVMQAKGLGGKVHVRHFHKWCREQLVAYGQTLPAQGPRMFDEMVESVIRAVDRNQIPSGQYQAVMIDEGHDFAPEWLKLVTQMVDPTTNSLLVLYDDAQSIYERARSKQFSFKSVGIQAQGRTTILKINYRNTRQICRPPAWWRPTC
;
A
#
# COMPACT_ATOMS: atom_id res chain seq x y z
N MET A 1 6.00 3.36 -16.10
CA MET A 1 7.02 3.32 -15.05
C MET A 1 6.53 2.37 -13.99
N ALA A 2 7.33 1.36 -13.69
CA ALA A 2 7.08 0.45 -12.58
C ALA A 2 6.92 1.23 -11.27
N THR A 3 6.27 0.64 -10.26
CA THR A 3 6.16 1.26 -8.93
C THR A 3 6.84 0.37 -7.91
N LEU A 4 7.75 0.94 -7.12
CA LEU A 4 8.38 0.23 -6.01
C LEU A 4 7.43 0.12 -4.81
N ILE A 5 7.45 -1.05 -4.18
CA ILE A 5 6.61 -1.42 -3.04
C ILE A 5 7.54 -1.89 -1.90
N PRO A 6 7.77 -1.10 -0.85
CA PRO A 6 7.22 0.23 -0.61
C PRO A 6 7.80 1.33 -1.51
N ALA A 7 7.09 2.46 -1.67
CA ALA A 7 7.54 3.58 -2.48
C ALA A 7 8.88 4.09 -1.96
N ILE A 8 9.76 4.50 -2.88
CA ILE A 8 11.14 4.89 -2.57
C ILE A 8 11.20 5.86 -1.39
N SER A 9 10.34 6.89 -1.39
CA SER A 9 10.26 7.90 -0.33
C SER A 9 10.04 7.35 1.09
N ALA A 10 9.40 6.19 1.24
CA ALA A 10 9.12 5.54 2.51
C ALA A 10 10.25 4.59 2.99
N CYS A 11 11.19 4.23 2.11
CA CYS A 11 12.29 3.33 2.43
C CYS A 11 13.69 3.96 2.27
N VAL A 12 13.83 5.19 1.74
CA VAL A 12 15.14 5.87 1.57
C VAL A 12 16.02 5.83 2.83
N SER A 13 15.43 5.97 4.02
CA SER A 13 16.20 5.97 5.29
C SER A 13 16.80 4.62 5.65
N ARG A 14 16.32 3.53 5.06
CA ARG A 14 16.78 2.14 5.30
C ARG A 14 17.68 1.62 4.18
N MET A 15 17.64 2.25 3.01
CA MET A 15 18.40 1.83 1.84
C MET A 15 19.87 2.19 1.93
N THR A 16 20.74 1.28 1.49
CA THR A 16 22.12 1.63 1.14
C THR A 16 22.17 2.53 -0.09
N SER A 17 23.33 3.16 -0.33
CA SER A 17 23.50 4.08 -1.44
C SER A 17 23.28 3.42 -2.81
N GLY A 18 23.72 2.17 -2.96
CA GLY A 18 23.52 1.42 -4.19
C GLY A 18 22.14 0.79 -4.27
N GLU A 19 21.53 0.31 -3.18
CA GLU A 19 20.10 -0.08 -3.19
C GLU A 19 19.22 1.06 -3.67
N ARG A 20 19.45 2.28 -3.15
CA ARG A 20 18.71 3.46 -3.59
C ARG A 20 18.90 3.72 -5.09
N ARG A 21 20.14 3.63 -5.58
CA ARG A 21 20.44 3.82 -7.02
C ARG A 21 19.73 2.76 -7.86
N VAL A 22 19.74 1.51 -7.42
CA VAL A 22 19.03 0.40 -8.10
C VAL A 22 17.53 0.65 -8.10
N ALA A 23 16.93 1.00 -6.95
CA ALA A 23 15.52 1.33 -6.83
C ALA A 23 15.09 2.44 -7.81
N GLU A 24 15.82 3.56 -7.83
CA GLU A 24 15.54 4.69 -8.72
C GLU A 24 15.64 4.28 -10.20
N ARG A 25 16.63 3.45 -10.57
CA ARG A 25 16.79 2.98 -11.96
C ARG A 25 15.71 2.00 -12.38
N LEU A 26 15.35 1.06 -11.52
CA LEU A 26 14.27 0.13 -11.78
C LEU A 26 12.92 0.86 -11.94
N GLU A 27 12.63 1.87 -11.11
CA GLU A 27 11.40 2.66 -11.24
C GLU A 27 11.36 3.50 -12.53
N GLN A 28 12.51 4.08 -12.92
CA GLN A 28 12.62 4.95 -14.10
C GLN A 28 12.62 4.19 -15.43
N LYS A 29 13.24 3.01 -15.49
CA LYS A 29 13.57 2.33 -16.75
C LYS A 29 12.71 1.09 -17.01
N LEU A 30 11.95 0.62 -16.03
CA LEU A 30 11.00 -0.48 -16.22
C LEU A 30 9.59 0.03 -16.55
N ASP A 31 8.90 -0.75 -17.39
CA ASP A 31 7.53 -0.49 -17.81
C ASP A 31 6.52 -0.67 -16.67
N ASP A 32 5.30 -0.19 -16.86
CA ASP A 32 4.22 -0.25 -15.85
C ASP A 32 3.71 -1.67 -15.54
N ASP A 33 4.02 -2.64 -16.38
CA ASP A 33 3.71 -4.06 -16.14
C ASP A 33 4.60 -4.71 -15.07
N TYR A 34 5.69 -4.08 -14.67
CA TYR A 34 6.58 -4.59 -13.61
C TYR A 34 6.06 -4.25 -12.22
N LEU A 35 6.13 -5.25 -11.35
CA LEU A 35 5.91 -5.10 -9.92
C LEU A 35 7.25 -5.24 -9.22
N LEU A 36 7.63 -4.19 -8.50
CA LEU A 36 8.91 -4.11 -7.82
C LEU A 36 8.67 -4.08 -6.33
N TRP A 37 9.33 -4.98 -5.62
CA TRP A 37 9.32 -4.99 -4.17
C TRP A 37 10.72 -4.82 -3.61
N TYR A 38 10.82 -4.07 -2.52
CA TYR A 38 12.06 -3.85 -1.78
C TYR A 38 11.92 -4.39 -0.36
N ASP A 39 12.94 -5.08 0.14
CA ASP A 39 13.07 -5.53 1.52
C ASP A 39 11.83 -6.30 2.02
N VAL A 40 11.50 -7.37 1.30
CA VAL A 40 10.26 -8.12 1.55
C VAL A 40 10.51 -9.26 2.52
N PRO A 41 9.80 -9.34 3.66
CA PRO A 41 9.93 -10.47 4.57
C PRO A 41 9.38 -11.77 3.93
N MET A 42 10.26 -12.74 3.70
CA MET A 42 9.91 -14.02 3.06
C MET A 42 10.00 -15.21 4.02
N GLY A 43 8.95 -16.03 4.02
CA GLY A 43 8.91 -17.34 4.68
C GLY A 43 8.94 -17.29 6.21
N PRO A 44 8.90 -18.47 6.87
CA PRO A 44 8.88 -18.57 8.34
C PRO A 44 10.17 -18.08 9.01
N ARG A 45 11.26 -17.94 8.25
CA ARG A 45 12.54 -17.41 8.74
C ARG A 45 12.69 -15.90 8.55
N ASN A 46 11.69 -15.23 7.98
CA ASN A 46 11.66 -13.79 7.76
C ASN A 46 12.94 -13.30 7.04
N THR A 47 13.30 -13.96 5.94
CA THR A 47 14.47 -13.59 5.13
C THR A 47 14.14 -12.43 4.21
N HIS A 48 15.06 -11.49 4.03
CA HIS A 48 14.84 -10.24 3.31
C HIS A 48 15.75 -10.15 2.07
N PRO A 49 15.27 -10.54 0.87
CA PRO A 49 15.93 -10.15 -0.38
C PRO A 49 15.83 -8.64 -0.59
N ASP A 50 16.87 -8.05 -1.18
CA ASP A 50 16.90 -6.61 -1.44
C ASP A 50 15.80 -6.20 -2.42
N PHE A 51 15.71 -6.87 -3.57
CA PHE A 51 14.64 -6.63 -4.54
C PHE A 51 13.99 -7.92 -5.04
N CYS A 52 12.68 -7.89 -5.22
CA CYS A 52 11.93 -8.88 -5.97
C CYS A 52 11.19 -8.19 -7.11
N VAL A 53 11.38 -8.68 -8.33
CA VAL A 53 10.81 -8.13 -9.56
C VAL A 53 9.86 -9.17 -10.14
N LEU A 54 8.60 -8.81 -10.37
CA LEU A 54 7.64 -9.66 -11.08
C LEU A 54 7.22 -8.99 -12.38
N HIS A 55 7.28 -9.74 -13.47
CA HIS A 55 6.70 -9.35 -14.74
C HIS A 55 5.72 -10.43 -15.21
N PRO A 56 4.48 -10.10 -15.63
CA PRO A 56 3.45 -11.08 -15.97
C PRO A 56 3.89 -12.16 -16.96
N ARG A 57 4.72 -11.80 -17.95
CA ARG A 57 5.18 -12.71 -19.01
C ARG A 57 6.55 -13.34 -18.79
N ARG A 58 7.26 -12.93 -17.73
CA ARG A 58 8.64 -13.40 -17.45
C ARG A 58 8.75 -14.12 -16.12
N GLY A 59 7.85 -13.82 -15.18
CA GLY A 59 7.83 -14.39 -13.85
C GLY A 59 8.64 -13.58 -12.85
N ILE A 60 9.26 -14.25 -11.87
CA ILE A 60 9.88 -13.62 -10.70
C ILE A 60 11.41 -13.58 -10.82
N LEU A 61 12.02 -12.44 -10.56
CA LEU A 61 13.47 -12.27 -10.44
C LEU A 61 13.81 -11.70 -9.07
N VAL A 62 14.62 -12.41 -8.30
CA VAL A 62 15.14 -11.92 -7.01
C VAL A 62 16.54 -11.35 -7.23
N LEU A 63 16.79 -10.13 -6.76
CA LEU A 63 18.07 -9.44 -6.90
C LEU A 63 18.66 -9.18 -5.52
N GLU A 64 19.94 -9.53 -5.38
CA GLU A 64 20.78 -9.13 -4.26
C GLU A 64 21.69 -7.99 -4.69
N VAL A 65 21.78 -6.93 -3.91
CA VAL A 65 22.56 -5.73 -4.19
C VAL A 65 23.80 -5.68 -3.30
N LYS A 66 24.96 -5.38 -3.89
CA LYS A 66 26.20 -5.18 -3.14
C LYS A 66 26.92 -3.91 -3.59
N ASP A 67 27.23 -3.08 -2.60
CA ASP A 67 27.98 -1.82 -2.74
C ASP A 67 29.50 -2.02 -2.62
N TRP A 68 29.97 -3.22 -2.93
CA TRP A 68 31.39 -3.57 -2.81
C TRP A 68 32.21 -2.90 -3.91
N LYS A 69 33.36 -2.37 -3.52
CA LYS A 69 34.38 -1.90 -4.46
C LYS A 69 35.31 -3.05 -4.80
N LEU A 70 35.84 -3.08 -6.01
CA LEU A 70 36.79 -4.13 -6.40
C LEU A 70 37.99 -4.21 -5.43
N SER A 71 38.47 -3.06 -4.94
CA SER A 71 39.57 -3.00 -3.96
C SER A 71 39.28 -3.65 -2.60
N THR A 72 38.01 -3.91 -2.30
CA THR A 72 37.58 -4.55 -1.05
C THR A 72 37.46 -6.07 -1.17
N ILE A 73 37.54 -6.63 -2.38
CA ILE A 73 37.44 -8.07 -2.62
C ILE A 73 38.85 -8.66 -2.64
N GLN A 74 39.14 -9.60 -1.75
CA GLN A 74 40.42 -10.34 -1.75
C GLN A 74 40.32 -11.64 -2.53
N GLN A 75 39.24 -12.39 -2.32
CA GLN A 75 38.97 -13.65 -2.98
C GLN A 75 37.48 -13.80 -3.26
N ALA A 76 37.14 -14.33 -4.43
CA ALA A 76 35.77 -14.56 -4.86
C ALA A 76 35.62 -15.98 -5.39
N ASP A 77 34.96 -16.85 -4.61
CA ASP A 77 34.64 -18.22 -5.01
C ASP A 77 33.13 -18.39 -5.23
N LYS A 78 32.73 -19.53 -5.82
CA LYS A 78 31.32 -19.87 -6.06
C LYS A 78 30.49 -20.02 -4.78
N GLN A 79 31.12 -20.23 -3.63
CA GLN A 79 30.44 -20.44 -2.35
C GLN A 79 30.60 -19.26 -1.40
N THR A 80 31.82 -18.75 -1.27
CA THR A 80 32.18 -17.71 -0.28
C THR A 80 33.13 -16.69 -0.88
N TRP A 81 33.03 -15.45 -0.40
CA TRP A 81 33.91 -14.36 -0.78
C TRP A 81 34.63 -13.85 0.47
N GLU A 82 35.90 -13.51 0.32
CA GLU A 82 36.69 -12.82 1.35
C GLU A 82 36.76 -11.35 0.99
N ILE A 83 36.20 -10.51 1.85
CA ILE A 83 36.12 -9.07 1.66
C ILE A 83 36.75 -8.33 2.84
N ILE A 84 37.26 -7.13 2.60
CA ILE A 84 37.76 -6.21 3.61
C ILE A 84 36.97 -4.90 3.55
N PRO A 85 35.73 -4.87 4.07
CA PRO A 85 35.03 -3.60 4.30
C PRO A 85 35.78 -2.80 5.37
N ASP A 86 36.09 -1.54 5.07
CA ASP A 86 36.67 -0.57 6.01
C ASP A 86 37.95 -1.06 6.75
N GLY A 87 38.73 -1.93 6.11
CA GLY A 87 39.98 -2.47 6.66
C GLY A 87 39.85 -3.74 7.51
N ILE A 88 38.65 -4.29 7.69
CA ILE A 88 38.41 -5.50 8.51
C ILE A 88 38.10 -6.70 7.61
N PRO A 89 38.94 -7.75 7.58
CA PRO A 89 38.64 -8.97 6.83
C PRO A 89 37.40 -9.70 7.35
N LYS A 90 36.55 -10.11 6.41
CA LYS A 90 35.33 -10.86 6.66
C LYS A 90 35.07 -11.85 5.53
N THR A 91 34.76 -13.08 5.89
CA THR A 91 34.23 -14.08 4.94
C THR A 91 32.71 -14.00 4.90
N VAL A 92 32.15 -13.91 3.70
CA VAL A 92 30.71 -13.82 3.44
C VAL A 92 30.30 -14.88 2.41
N ALA A 93 29.01 -15.22 2.36
CA ALA A 93 28.49 -16.06 1.28
C ALA A 93 28.60 -15.33 -0.06
N ASN A 94 28.76 -16.09 -1.15
CA ASN A 94 28.68 -15.52 -2.50
C ASN A 94 27.29 -14.85 -2.68
N PRO A 95 27.22 -13.58 -3.11
CA PRO A 95 25.95 -12.86 -3.28
C PRO A 95 24.97 -13.58 -4.21
N LEU A 96 25.47 -14.29 -5.23
CA LEU A 96 24.63 -15.05 -6.15
C LEU A 96 23.99 -16.26 -5.45
N GLU A 97 24.73 -16.94 -4.58
CA GLU A 97 24.23 -18.05 -3.79
C GLU A 97 23.21 -17.57 -2.76
N GLN A 98 23.42 -16.38 -2.17
CA GLN A 98 22.45 -15.73 -1.30
C GLN A 98 21.14 -15.40 -2.06
N ALA A 99 21.24 -14.78 -3.24
CA ALA A 99 20.09 -14.50 -4.10
C ALA A 99 19.35 -15.79 -4.50
N ARG A 100 20.08 -16.87 -4.79
CA ARG A 100 19.52 -18.19 -5.10
C ARG A 100 18.72 -18.75 -3.93
N GLN A 101 19.24 -18.66 -2.70
CA GLN A 101 18.56 -19.14 -1.49
C GLN A 101 17.29 -18.35 -1.21
N TYR A 102 17.31 -17.03 -1.41
CA TYR A 102 16.12 -16.19 -1.30
C TYR A 102 15.08 -16.54 -2.37
N ALA A 103 15.48 -16.69 -3.62
CA ALA A 103 14.58 -17.11 -4.71
C ALA A 103 13.96 -18.49 -4.44
N GLN A 104 14.72 -19.45 -3.91
CA GLN A 104 14.18 -20.75 -3.54
C GLN A 104 13.16 -20.64 -2.41
N THR A 105 13.41 -19.81 -1.40
CA THR A 105 12.48 -19.57 -0.30
C THR A 105 11.15 -18.98 -0.82
N VAL A 106 11.24 -18.01 -1.73
CA VAL A 106 10.09 -17.42 -2.43
C VAL A 106 9.30 -18.49 -3.18
N VAL A 107 9.99 -19.28 -4.01
CA VAL A 107 9.33 -20.29 -4.86
C VAL A 107 8.69 -21.38 -4.00
N THR A 108 9.34 -21.84 -2.95
CA THR A 108 8.78 -22.83 -2.03
C THR A 108 7.52 -22.32 -1.32
N ALA A 109 7.44 -21.02 -0.99
CA ALA A 109 6.22 -20.43 -0.45
C ALA A 109 5.10 -20.42 -1.50
N LEU A 110 5.42 -20.04 -2.75
CA LEU A 110 4.47 -19.98 -3.85
C LEU A 110 3.97 -21.35 -4.31
N GLN A 111 4.80 -22.40 -4.21
CA GLN A 111 4.45 -23.78 -4.55
C GLN A 111 3.34 -24.38 -3.68
N ARG A 112 3.02 -23.75 -2.54
CA ARG A 112 1.92 -24.20 -1.66
C ARG A 112 0.55 -23.86 -2.22
N ASP A 113 0.45 -22.90 -3.14
CA ASP A 113 -0.81 -22.50 -3.76
C ASP A 113 -1.08 -23.32 -5.03
N LYS A 114 -2.16 -24.10 -5.01
CA LYS A 114 -2.59 -24.95 -6.12
C LYS A 114 -2.81 -24.19 -7.44
N GLN A 115 -3.16 -22.90 -7.39
CA GLN A 115 -3.38 -22.07 -8.59
C GLN A 115 -2.07 -21.49 -9.17
N LEU A 116 -0.98 -21.56 -8.40
CA LEU A 116 0.34 -21.11 -8.82
C LEU A 116 1.23 -22.24 -9.33
N ILE A 117 0.81 -23.50 -9.21
CA ILE A 117 1.57 -24.67 -9.66
C ILE A 117 1.03 -25.27 -10.95
N GLN A 118 1.89 -25.98 -11.69
CA GLN A 118 1.48 -26.83 -12.79
C GLN A 118 0.79 -28.08 -12.25
N THR A 119 -0.39 -28.40 -12.78
CA THR A 119 -1.18 -29.56 -12.36
C THR A 119 -0.75 -30.84 -13.06
N GLU A 120 -0.16 -30.74 -14.26
CA GLU A 120 0.18 -31.89 -15.12
C GLU A 120 1.56 -31.73 -15.77
N GLY A 121 2.14 -32.84 -16.24
CA GLY A 121 3.42 -32.86 -16.96
C GLY A 121 4.66 -33.03 -16.07
N ALA A 122 5.84 -32.94 -16.69
CA ALA A 122 7.15 -33.19 -16.03
C ALA A 122 7.51 -32.18 -14.92
N HIS A 123 6.73 -31.12 -14.78
CA HIS A 123 6.91 -30.08 -13.77
C HIS A 123 5.67 -29.93 -12.87
N ALA A 124 4.81 -30.96 -12.81
CA ALA A 124 3.69 -31.01 -11.88
C ALA A 124 4.16 -30.73 -10.43
N GLY A 125 3.43 -29.88 -9.72
CA GLY A 125 3.80 -29.41 -8.37
C GLY A 125 4.84 -28.29 -8.32
N LYS A 126 5.42 -27.87 -9.45
CA LYS A 126 6.29 -26.68 -9.54
C LYS A 126 5.49 -25.46 -9.96
N VAL A 127 6.00 -24.27 -9.65
CA VAL A 127 5.36 -23.01 -10.07
C VAL A 127 5.13 -22.97 -11.59
N ALA A 128 3.97 -22.43 -11.99
CA ALA A 128 3.49 -22.38 -13.37
C ALA A 128 4.16 -21.30 -14.22
N PHE A 129 5.08 -20.53 -13.65
CA PHE A 129 5.76 -19.41 -14.29
C PHE A 129 7.27 -19.44 -13.98
N PRO A 130 8.08 -18.79 -14.82
CA PRO A 130 9.52 -18.80 -14.63
C PRO A 130 9.93 -18.03 -13.37
N TRP A 131 11.06 -18.42 -12.80
CA TRP A 131 11.68 -17.66 -11.74
C TRP A 131 13.19 -17.72 -11.91
N SER A 132 13.87 -16.67 -11.44
CA SER A 132 15.33 -16.58 -11.47
C SER A 132 15.83 -15.69 -10.34
N TYR A 133 17.15 -15.52 -10.31
CA TYR A 133 17.89 -14.73 -9.35
C TYR A 133 19.13 -14.11 -10.02
N GLY A 134 19.57 -12.97 -9.49
CA GLY A 134 20.74 -12.27 -9.97
C GLY A 134 21.35 -11.36 -8.90
N VAL A 135 22.49 -10.76 -9.24
CA VAL A 135 23.25 -9.87 -8.37
C VAL A 135 23.42 -8.52 -9.05
N VAL A 136 23.38 -7.44 -8.27
CA VAL A 136 23.72 -6.10 -8.73
C VAL A 136 24.96 -5.60 -7.99
N LEU A 137 26.02 -5.31 -8.75
CA LEU A 137 27.27 -4.76 -8.22
C LEU A 137 27.34 -3.26 -8.52
N THR A 138 27.00 -2.45 -7.53
CA THR A 138 26.72 -1.01 -7.75
C THR A 138 27.97 -0.15 -7.88
N GLU A 139 29.13 -0.69 -7.46
CA GLU A 139 30.43 -0.01 -7.48
C GLU A 139 31.50 -0.72 -8.34
N ILE A 140 31.12 -1.72 -9.15
CA ILE A 140 32.01 -2.46 -10.07
C ILE A 140 31.46 -2.36 -11.49
N THR A 141 32.28 -1.93 -12.46
CA THR A 141 31.90 -1.89 -13.88
C THR A 141 32.08 -3.24 -14.58
N ARG A 142 31.42 -3.45 -15.72
CA ARG A 142 31.53 -4.69 -16.52
C ARG A 142 32.98 -4.99 -16.88
N LYS A 143 33.72 -3.97 -17.32
CA LYS A 143 35.16 -4.09 -17.62
C LYS A 143 35.98 -4.51 -16.41
N GLN A 144 35.68 -3.98 -15.21
CA GLN A 144 36.34 -4.38 -13.97
C GLN A 144 35.99 -5.82 -13.57
N PHE A 145 34.72 -6.20 -13.73
CA PHE A 145 34.24 -7.56 -13.46
C PHE A 145 34.96 -8.61 -14.32
N GLU A 146 35.12 -8.34 -15.61
CA GLU A 146 35.84 -9.22 -16.54
C GLU A 146 37.35 -9.26 -16.24
N ALA A 147 37.97 -8.09 -16.07
CA ALA A 147 39.41 -7.99 -15.82
C ALA A 147 39.85 -8.63 -14.49
N ALA A 148 38.98 -8.64 -13.49
CA ALA A 148 39.21 -9.31 -12.21
C ALA A 148 38.77 -10.79 -12.20
N GLU A 149 38.38 -11.34 -13.35
CA GLU A 149 37.98 -12.74 -13.52
C GLU A 149 36.83 -13.20 -12.59
N LEU A 150 35.97 -12.26 -12.16
CA LEU A 150 34.84 -12.55 -11.28
C LEU A 150 33.78 -13.45 -11.94
N HIS A 151 33.86 -13.62 -13.26
CA HIS A 151 33.04 -14.56 -14.03
C HIS A 151 33.24 -16.02 -13.62
N HIS A 152 34.35 -16.36 -12.95
CA HIS A 152 34.54 -17.69 -12.34
C HIS A 152 33.65 -17.91 -11.10
N ALA A 153 33.27 -16.84 -10.40
CA ALA A 153 32.46 -16.88 -9.20
C ALA A 153 30.96 -16.63 -9.45
N ILE A 154 30.62 -15.79 -10.45
CA ILE A 154 29.25 -15.40 -10.81
C ILE A 154 29.12 -15.43 -12.34
N GLU A 155 28.09 -16.09 -12.89
CA GLU A 155 27.91 -16.10 -14.34
C GLU A 155 27.63 -14.69 -14.90
N PRO A 156 28.26 -14.28 -16.02
CA PRO A 156 28.11 -12.91 -16.54
C PRO A 156 26.67 -12.47 -16.82
N HIS A 157 25.80 -13.39 -17.23
CA HIS A 157 24.38 -13.12 -17.51
C HIS A 157 23.51 -13.00 -16.23
N ARG A 158 24.05 -13.31 -15.04
CA ARG A 158 23.35 -13.20 -13.75
C ARG A 158 23.75 -11.98 -12.94
N VAL A 159 24.59 -11.11 -13.49
CA VAL A 159 25.08 -9.92 -12.78
C VAL A 159 24.81 -8.66 -13.59
N LEU A 160 24.33 -7.62 -12.91
CA LEU A 160 24.23 -6.27 -13.43
C LEU A 160 25.36 -5.43 -12.81
N CYS A 161 26.16 -4.77 -13.65
CA CYS A 161 27.28 -3.94 -13.22
C CYS A 161 26.91 -2.44 -13.21
N LYS A 162 27.73 -1.64 -12.52
CA LYS A 162 27.53 -0.20 -12.31
C LYS A 162 27.23 0.59 -13.58
N ASP A 163 27.99 0.34 -14.64
CA ASP A 163 27.92 1.04 -15.93
C ASP A 163 26.65 0.71 -16.72
N GLU A 164 25.96 -0.38 -16.39
CA GLU A 164 24.73 -0.84 -17.02
C GLU A 164 23.46 -0.28 -16.33
N MET A 165 23.65 0.54 -15.29
CA MET A 165 22.58 1.17 -14.50
C MET A 165 22.80 2.69 -14.34
N LEU A 166 23.55 3.30 -15.27
CA LEU A 166 23.69 4.76 -15.34
C LEU A 166 22.42 5.41 -15.92
N GLU A 167 22.23 6.71 -15.67
CA GLU A 167 21.07 7.47 -16.19
C GLU A 167 20.99 7.47 -17.70
N SER A 168 22.16 7.48 -18.34
CA SER A 168 22.34 7.48 -19.78
C SER A 168 22.05 6.13 -20.45
N VAL A 169 21.90 5.05 -19.68
CA VAL A 169 21.59 3.72 -20.25
C VAL A 169 20.14 3.70 -20.71
N ASP A 170 19.91 3.18 -21.91
CA ASP A 170 18.56 3.06 -22.46
C ASP A 170 17.74 2.03 -21.69
N ALA A 171 16.43 2.27 -21.62
CA ALA A 171 15.52 1.40 -20.88
C ALA A 171 15.52 -0.04 -21.42
N GLU A 172 15.63 -0.18 -22.75
CA GLU A 172 15.66 -1.48 -23.42
C GLU A 172 16.90 -2.29 -23.05
N ASP A 173 18.07 -1.66 -22.94
CA ASP A 173 19.33 -2.33 -22.58
C ASP A 173 19.27 -2.88 -21.15
N LEU A 174 18.80 -2.06 -20.19
CA LEU A 174 18.65 -2.50 -18.81
C LEU A 174 17.63 -3.65 -18.70
N GLN A 175 16.49 -3.53 -19.38
CA GLN A 175 15.47 -4.58 -19.39
C GLN A 175 16.00 -5.88 -20.00
N SER A 176 16.74 -5.78 -21.12
CA SER A 176 17.39 -6.92 -21.77
C SER A 176 18.35 -7.64 -20.82
N ARG A 177 19.17 -6.90 -20.06
CA ARG A 177 20.05 -7.48 -19.03
C ARG A 177 19.31 -8.24 -17.94
N LEU A 178 18.19 -7.71 -17.46
CA LEU A 178 17.35 -8.40 -16.48
C LEU A 178 16.69 -9.65 -17.08
N TRP A 179 16.36 -9.63 -18.37
CA TRP A 179 15.77 -10.78 -19.07
C TRP A 179 16.75 -11.90 -19.30
N ASP A 180 18.01 -11.58 -19.62
CA ASP A 180 19.08 -12.56 -19.80
C ASP A 180 19.37 -13.36 -18.52
N MET A 181 18.93 -12.89 -17.35
CA MET A 181 19.01 -13.63 -16.09
C MET A 181 18.05 -14.84 -16.05
N PHE A 182 17.00 -14.87 -16.87
CA PHE A 182 16.04 -15.97 -16.89
C PHE A 182 16.50 -17.13 -17.77
N PRO A 183 16.29 -18.40 -17.35
CA PRO A 183 16.62 -19.53 -18.20
C PRO A 183 15.72 -19.55 -19.45
N TYR A 184 16.33 -19.78 -20.61
CA TYR A 184 15.60 -20.00 -21.86
C TYR A 184 14.71 -21.24 -21.75
N GLY A 185 13.39 -21.08 -21.94
CA GLY A 185 12.50 -22.22 -22.23
C GLY A 185 11.21 -22.29 -21.41
N MET A 186 11.14 -21.67 -20.23
CA MET A 186 9.88 -21.65 -19.49
C MET A 186 9.00 -20.50 -20.02
N ARG A 187 7.88 -20.85 -20.66
CA ARG A 187 6.90 -19.91 -21.22
C ARG A 187 5.62 -20.00 -20.41
N GLY A 188 5.11 -18.85 -20.00
CA GLY A 188 3.84 -18.73 -19.28
C GLY A 188 3.56 -17.27 -19.00
N THR A 189 2.30 -16.87 -19.16
CA THR A 189 1.83 -15.54 -18.76
C THR A 189 1.00 -15.73 -17.50
N LEU A 190 1.42 -15.09 -16.42
CA LEU A 190 0.65 -15.00 -15.19
C LEU A 190 -0.68 -14.27 -15.49
N SER A 191 -1.78 -14.93 -15.14
CA SER A 191 -3.09 -14.28 -15.12
C SER A 191 -3.18 -13.29 -13.95
N LEU A 192 -4.08 -12.31 -14.03
CA LEU A 192 -4.30 -11.36 -12.93
C LEU A 192 -4.57 -12.06 -11.57
N PRO A 193 -5.41 -13.12 -11.48
CA PRO A 193 -5.58 -13.87 -10.24
C PRO A 193 -4.29 -14.48 -9.70
N GLN A 194 -3.42 -14.99 -10.58
CA GLN A 194 -2.12 -15.53 -10.17
C GLN A 194 -1.17 -14.44 -9.69
N ILE A 195 -1.15 -13.28 -10.34
CA ILE A 195 -0.36 -12.12 -9.88
C ILE A 195 -0.80 -11.70 -8.47
N ASP A 196 -2.11 -11.67 -8.21
CA ASP A 196 -2.64 -11.32 -6.90
C ASP A 196 -2.29 -12.37 -5.84
N ARG A 197 -2.35 -13.66 -6.17
CA ARG A 197 -1.89 -14.76 -5.29
C ARG A 197 -0.39 -14.67 -4.98
N VAL A 198 0.45 -14.41 -5.99
CA VAL A 198 1.90 -14.19 -5.78
C VAL A 198 2.11 -13.04 -4.81
N ARG A 199 1.48 -11.89 -5.06
CA ARG A 199 1.56 -10.73 -4.16
C ARG A 199 1.11 -11.06 -2.73
N TRP A 200 0.02 -11.81 -2.56
CA TRP A 200 -0.47 -12.19 -1.23
C TRP A 200 0.54 -13.02 -0.44
N ILE A 201 1.14 -14.01 -1.08
CA ILE A 201 2.10 -14.90 -0.44
C ILE A 201 3.37 -14.15 -0.08
N MET A 202 3.79 -13.21 -0.94
CA MET A 202 5.00 -12.41 -0.76
C MET A 202 4.83 -11.33 0.32
N PHE A 203 3.61 -10.94 0.73
CA PHE A 203 3.37 -9.90 1.74
C PHE A 203 2.37 -10.32 2.84
N PRO A 204 2.76 -11.20 3.78
CA PRO A 204 1.89 -11.62 4.87
C PRO A 204 1.56 -10.49 5.87
N GLN A 205 2.41 -9.47 6.00
CA GLN A 205 2.22 -8.38 6.96
C GLN A 205 1.18 -7.32 6.49
N VAL A 206 0.77 -7.39 5.22
CA VAL A 206 -0.25 -6.51 4.59
C VAL A 206 -1.63 -7.20 4.57
N ARG A 207 -1.75 -8.37 5.23
CA ARG A 207 -3.02 -9.10 5.35
C ARG A 207 -4.02 -8.30 6.17
N VAL A 208 -5.13 -7.91 5.56
CA VAL A 208 -6.36 -7.69 6.31
C VAL A 208 -6.93 -9.07 6.61
N GLN A 209 -6.99 -9.46 7.88
CA GLN A 209 -7.82 -10.59 8.28
C GLN A 209 -9.26 -10.28 7.85
N THR A 210 -9.71 -10.89 6.76
CA THR A 210 -11.13 -10.99 6.47
C THR A 210 -11.68 -11.99 7.48
N SER A 211 -12.28 -11.50 8.56
CA SER A 211 -13.13 -12.32 9.42
C SER A 211 -14.31 -12.80 8.59
N GLY A 212 -14.10 -13.98 8.02
CA GLY A 212 -15.00 -14.74 7.18
C GLY A 212 -14.43 -16.11 6.88
N ASP A 213 -13.51 -16.60 7.71
CA ASP A 213 -13.56 -17.92 8.33
C ASP A 213 -12.47 -17.94 9.42
N LEU A 214 -12.78 -18.58 10.54
CA LEU A 214 -11.83 -18.87 11.60
C LEU A 214 -10.75 -19.79 11.01
N PHE A 215 -9.62 -19.22 10.59
CA PHE A 215 -8.44 -20.01 10.24
C PHE A 215 -7.49 -19.98 11.42
N ASP A 216 -7.36 -21.16 12.03
CA ASP A 216 -6.31 -21.51 12.96
C ASP A 216 -4.96 -21.23 12.28
N ASP A 217 -4.12 -20.39 12.88
CA ASP A 217 -2.82 -19.96 12.32
C ASP A 217 -1.81 -21.12 12.16
N ASN A 218 -2.22 -22.37 12.44
CA ASN A 218 -1.41 -23.58 12.36
C ASN A 218 -1.74 -24.53 11.18
N ASP A 219 -2.76 -24.26 10.37
CA ASP A 219 -3.10 -25.17 9.27
C ASP A 219 -2.40 -24.79 7.96
N ALA A 220 -1.43 -25.62 7.57
CA ALA A 220 -0.67 -25.50 6.32
C ALA A 220 -1.50 -25.79 5.04
N GLU A 221 -2.80 -26.08 5.18
CA GLU A 221 -3.72 -26.50 4.11
C GLU A 221 -4.93 -25.56 3.89
N ALA A 222 -5.01 -24.41 4.57
CA ALA A 222 -6.12 -23.47 4.37
C ALA A 222 -6.21 -22.99 2.90
N GLU A 223 -7.30 -23.36 2.22
CA GLU A 223 -7.56 -22.94 0.83
C GLU A 223 -7.81 -21.43 0.76
N LEU A 224 -6.99 -20.74 -0.03
CA LEU A 224 -7.00 -19.28 -0.21
C LEU A 224 -8.28 -18.83 -0.95
N PRO A 225 -9.06 -17.86 -0.41
CA PRO A 225 -10.30 -17.40 -1.02
C PRO A 225 -10.11 -16.83 -2.44
N ASP A 226 -10.99 -17.19 -3.38
CA ASP A 226 -10.90 -16.80 -4.80
C ASP A 226 -11.14 -15.30 -5.11
N ILE A 227 -11.50 -14.49 -4.12
CA ILE A 227 -11.69 -13.03 -4.25
C ILE A 227 -10.57 -12.31 -3.47
N MET A 228 -9.34 -12.37 -3.98
CA MET A 228 -8.20 -11.69 -3.36
C MET A 228 -8.12 -10.24 -3.86
N ARG A 229 -8.51 -9.29 -3.00
CA ARG A 229 -8.38 -7.85 -3.23
C ARG A 229 -6.97 -7.38 -2.84
N VAL A 230 -5.98 -7.78 -3.62
CA VAL A 230 -4.61 -7.30 -3.44
C VAL A 230 -4.43 -5.98 -4.15
N MET A 231 -4.70 -4.86 -3.48
CA MET A 231 -4.34 -3.49 -3.94
C MET A 231 -4.29 -2.50 -2.77
N ASP A 232 -3.56 -2.88 -1.71
CA ASP A 232 -3.63 -2.16 -0.43
C ASP A 232 -2.43 -1.24 -0.15
N LEU A 233 -1.23 -1.60 -0.61
CA LEU A 233 -0.02 -0.92 -0.13
C LEU A 233 0.12 0.54 -0.62
N GLN A 234 -0.40 0.89 -1.81
CA GLN A 234 -0.50 2.29 -2.24
C GLN A 234 -1.49 3.10 -1.39
N GLN A 235 -2.59 2.48 -0.97
CA GLN A 235 -3.62 3.11 -0.13
C GLN A 235 -3.13 3.28 1.30
N GLU A 236 -2.42 2.29 1.82
CA GLU A 236 -1.75 2.36 3.13
C GLU A 236 -0.62 3.40 3.13
N GLN A 237 0.21 3.45 2.10
CA GLN A 237 1.26 4.48 1.98
C GLN A 237 0.68 5.87 1.86
N LEU A 238 -0.38 6.03 1.07
CA LEU A 238 -1.10 7.29 1.02
C LEU A 238 -1.60 7.64 2.42
N ALA A 239 -2.26 6.72 3.12
CA ALA A 239 -2.74 6.94 4.49
C ALA A 239 -1.61 7.36 5.45
N ARG A 240 -0.43 6.73 5.38
CA ARG A 240 0.74 7.08 6.21
C ARG A 240 1.34 8.45 5.83
N SER A 241 1.42 8.78 4.54
CA SER A 241 2.06 9.99 4.01
C SER A 241 1.19 11.27 4.05
N LEU A 242 -0.09 11.17 4.40
CA LEU A 242 -0.99 12.34 4.52
C LEU A 242 -0.52 13.41 5.53
N GLY A 243 0.40 13.09 6.45
CA GLY A 243 0.95 14.06 7.40
C GLY A 243 -0.10 14.69 8.32
N GLU A 244 0.19 15.85 8.90
CA GLU A 244 -0.71 16.56 9.82
C GLU A 244 -1.64 17.56 9.08
N GLY A 245 -2.62 18.10 9.81
CA GLY A 245 -3.58 19.08 9.30
C GLY A 245 -4.81 18.49 8.62
N HIS A 246 -5.63 19.36 8.04
CA HIS A 246 -6.83 18.98 7.29
C HIS A 246 -6.47 18.48 5.89
N ARG A 247 -7.07 17.37 5.48
CA ARG A 247 -6.88 16.71 4.18
C ARG A 247 -8.22 16.40 3.55
N VAL A 248 -8.30 16.55 2.24
CA VAL A 248 -9.46 16.12 1.45
C VAL A 248 -8.98 15.17 0.35
N ILE A 249 -9.59 14.00 0.27
CA ILE A 249 -9.30 13.03 -0.79
C ILE A 249 -10.55 12.87 -1.66
N HIS A 250 -10.41 13.28 -2.91
CA HIS A 250 -11.38 13.02 -3.96
C HIS A 250 -11.08 11.67 -4.59
N GLY A 251 -12.09 10.97 -5.09
CA GLY A 251 -11.83 9.77 -5.88
C GLY A 251 -13.07 9.20 -6.51
N VAL A 252 -12.91 8.57 -7.67
CA VAL A 252 -14.00 7.88 -8.37
C VAL A 252 -14.57 6.75 -7.51
N ALA A 253 -15.83 6.37 -7.73
CA ALA A 253 -16.43 5.21 -7.08
C ALA A 253 -15.52 3.97 -7.21
N GLY A 254 -15.33 3.22 -6.13
CA GLY A 254 -14.46 2.03 -6.14
C GLY A 254 -12.96 2.31 -6.07
N SER A 255 -12.52 3.56 -5.86
CA SER A 255 -11.10 3.92 -5.71
C SER A 255 -10.46 3.56 -4.37
N GLY A 256 -11.22 2.95 -3.45
CA GLY A 256 -10.72 2.52 -2.14
C GLY A 256 -10.59 3.62 -1.10
N LYS A 257 -11.33 4.72 -1.24
CA LYS A 257 -11.39 5.82 -0.25
C LYS A 257 -11.59 5.30 1.18
N THR A 258 -12.61 4.48 1.42
CA THR A 258 -12.91 3.90 2.73
C THR A 258 -11.76 3.08 3.33
N MET A 259 -10.96 2.40 2.49
CA MET A 259 -9.78 1.65 2.96
C MET A 259 -8.70 2.60 3.47
N ILE A 260 -8.39 3.66 2.71
CA ILE A 260 -7.42 4.70 3.11
C ILE A 260 -7.80 5.31 4.46
N LEU A 261 -9.10 5.57 4.66
CA LEU A 261 -9.61 6.07 5.93
C LEU A 261 -9.38 5.08 7.08
N GLY A 262 -9.63 3.78 6.85
CA GLY A 262 -9.33 2.73 7.82
C GLY A 262 -7.85 2.71 8.22
N TYR A 263 -6.95 2.69 7.24
CA TYR A 263 -5.50 2.69 7.51
C TYR A 263 -5.01 3.94 8.20
N ARG A 264 -5.58 5.10 7.86
CA ARG A 264 -5.21 6.34 8.52
C ARG A 264 -5.60 6.28 9.99
N ALA A 265 -6.78 5.77 10.31
CA ALA A 265 -7.25 5.65 11.69
C ALA A 265 -6.36 4.71 12.50
N GLU A 266 -6.01 3.57 11.91
CA GLU A 266 -5.08 2.62 12.51
C GLU A 266 -3.70 3.21 12.75
N TYR A 267 -3.11 3.85 11.74
CA TYR A 267 -1.80 4.49 11.85
C TYR A 267 -1.76 5.53 12.97
N LEU A 268 -2.78 6.38 13.04
CA LEU A 268 -2.88 7.38 14.12
C LEU A 268 -3.06 6.71 15.48
N ALA A 269 -3.88 5.66 15.58
CA ALA A 269 -4.14 4.94 16.83
C ALA A 269 -2.91 4.21 17.37
N GLN A 270 -2.05 3.70 16.48
CA GLN A 270 -0.78 3.08 16.82
C GLN A 270 0.23 4.11 17.36
N ALA A 271 0.23 5.31 16.80
CA ALA A 271 1.06 6.43 17.30
C ALA A 271 0.53 7.07 18.59
N SER A 272 -0.72 6.80 18.97
CA SER A 272 -1.37 7.35 20.18
C SER A 272 -0.87 6.70 21.48
N THR A 273 -0.66 7.54 22.49
CA THR A 273 -0.33 7.13 23.87
C THR A 273 -1.59 6.85 24.69
N ALA A 274 -1.44 6.32 25.92
CA ALA A 274 -2.56 6.04 26.81
C ALA A 274 -3.40 7.29 27.19
N ASN A 275 -2.82 8.49 27.12
CA ASN A 275 -3.49 9.76 27.42
C ASN A 275 -4.03 10.48 26.18
N SER A 276 -3.87 9.90 25.00
CA SER A 276 -4.35 10.52 23.76
C SER A 276 -5.87 10.42 23.66
N LYS A 277 -6.50 11.48 23.17
CA LYS A 277 -7.95 11.49 22.85
C LYS A 277 -8.25 10.45 21.75
N PRO A 278 -9.46 9.88 21.73
CA PRO A 278 -9.81 8.90 20.71
C PRO A 278 -9.85 9.52 19.30
N ILE A 279 -9.80 8.65 18.29
CA ILE A 279 -9.99 8.98 16.87
C ILE A 279 -11.44 8.68 16.51
N LEU A 280 -12.11 9.60 15.82
CA LEU A 280 -13.49 9.41 15.37
C LEU A 280 -13.53 9.13 13.87
N ILE A 281 -14.25 8.08 13.48
CA ILE A 281 -14.66 7.82 12.09
C ILE A 281 -16.17 8.01 12.00
N LEU A 282 -16.60 8.93 11.14
CA LEU A 282 -18.00 9.18 10.82
C LEU A 282 -18.31 8.63 9.44
N CYS A 283 -19.30 7.75 9.38
CA CYS A 283 -19.86 7.21 8.14
C CYS A 283 -21.30 7.72 7.96
N PHE A 284 -21.70 7.97 6.72
CA PHE A 284 -23.12 8.20 6.38
C PHE A 284 -23.86 6.87 6.15
N ASN A 285 -23.19 5.86 5.60
CA ASN A 285 -23.77 4.54 5.35
C ASN A 285 -23.62 3.63 6.59
N GLU A 286 -24.73 3.24 7.22
CA GLU A 286 -24.75 2.43 8.44
C GLU A 286 -24.09 1.04 8.28
N PRO A 287 -24.42 0.22 7.26
CA PRO A 287 -23.69 -1.02 6.96
C PRO A 287 -22.18 -0.88 6.88
N LEU A 288 -21.69 0.21 6.28
CA LEU A 288 -20.26 0.48 6.16
C LEU A 288 -19.63 0.81 7.51
N GLY A 289 -20.32 1.61 8.33
CA GLY A 289 -19.91 1.92 9.69
C GLY A 289 -19.83 0.69 10.58
N VAL A 290 -20.80 -0.24 10.48
CA VAL A 290 -20.79 -1.52 11.22
C VAL A 290 -19.57 -2.35 10.83
N LYS A 291 -19.29 -2.46 9.53
CA LYS A 291 -18.13 -3.20 9.03
C LYS A 291 -16.81 -2.61 9.52
N LEU A 292 -16.62 -1.29 9.37
CA LEU A 292 -15.40 -0.60 9.84
C LEU A 292 -15.23 -0.71 11.35
N HIS A 293 -16.33 -0.60 12.11
CA HIS A 293 -16.31 -0.81 13.56
C HIS A 293 -15.80 -2.22 13.91
N SER A 294 -16.35 -3.25 13.27
CA SER A 294 -15.92 -4.64 13.48
C SER A 294 -14.43 -4.84 13.16
N VAL A 295 -13.94 -4.22 12.08
CA VAL A 295 -12.52 -4.29 11.70
C VAL A 295 -11.62 -3.65 12.77
N MET A 296 -11.99 -2.48 13.29
CA MET A 296 -11.21 -1.82 14.34
C MET A 296 -11.21 -2.60 15.66
N GLN A 297 -12.34 -3.24 16.00
CA GLN A 297 -12.43 -4.11 17.18
C GLN A 297 -11.56 -5.35 17.03
N ALA A 298 -11.60 -6.03 15.88
CA ALA A 298 -10.77 -7.21 15.61
C ALA A 298 -9.27 -6.89 15.71
N LYS A 299 -8.85 -5.66 15.37
CA LYS A 299 -7.48 -5.18 15.52
C LYS A 299 -7.10 -4.73 16.95
N GLY A 300 -8.01 -4.88 17.92
CA GLY A 300 -7.79 -4.41 19.30
C GLY A 300 -7.78 -2.88 19.44
N LEU A 301 -8.25 -2.14 18.44
CA LEU A 301 -8.24 -0.67 18.41
C LEU A 301 -9.54 -0.03 18.92
N GLY A 302 -10.51 -0.83 19.39
CA GLY A 302 -11.83 -0.37 19.81
C GLY A 302 -11.85 0.71 20.88
N GLY A 303 -10.84 0.74 21.76
CA GLY A 303 -10.69 1.78 22.79
C GLY A 303 -10.03 3.07 22.30
N LYS A 304 -9.40 3.05 21.10
CA LYS A 304 -8.70 4.19 20.51
C LYS A 304 -9.44 4.78 19.30
N VAL A 305 -10.22 3.97 18.59
CA VAL A 305 -10.91 4.35 17.36
C VAL A 305 -12.41 4.13 17.52
N HIS A 306 -13.16 5.22 17.49
CA HIS A 306 -14.62 5.22 17.56
C HIS A 306 -15.20 5.33 16.15
N VAL A 307 -15.83 4.25 15.67
CA VAL A 307 -16.54 4.26 14.38
C VAL A 307 -18.04 4.41 14.63
N ARG A 308 -18.67 5.44 14.04
CA ARG A 308 -20.09 5.74 14.23
C ARG A 308 -20.75 6.19 12.93
N HIS A 309 -22.04 5.83 12.79
CA HIS A 309 -22.92 6.53 11.88
C HIS A 309 -23.18 7.96 12.39
N PHE A 310 -23.17 8.96 11.52
CA PHE A 310 -23.25 10.38 11.91
C PHE A 310 -24.43 10.70 12.84
N HIS A 311 -25.65 10.33 12.45
CA HIS A 311 -26.83 10.61 13.26
C HIS A 311 -26.83 9.86 14.60
N LYS A 312 -26.26 8.65 14.63
CA LYS A 312 -26.09 7.89 15.88
C LYS A 312 -25.11 8.60 16.81
N TRP A 313 -24.01 9.12 16.27
CA TRP A 313 -23.07 9.94 17.02
C TRP A 313 -23.74 11.21 17.58
N CYS A 314 -24.53 11.93 16.79
CA CYS A 314 -25.29 13.10 17.28
C CYS A 314 -26.19 12.74 18.47
N ARG A 315 -26.91 11.61 18.40
CA ARG A 315 -27.73 11.11 19.53
C ARG A 315 -26.87 10.81 20.75
N GLU A 316 -25.74 10.12 20.57
CA GLU A 316 -24.80 9.79 21.66
C GLU A 316 -24.26 11.06 22.33
N GLN A 317 -23.96 12.11 21.57
CA GLN A 317 -23.54 13.39 22.10
C GLN A 317 -24.64 14.07 22.93
N LEU A 318 -25.89 14.13 22.46
CA LEU A 318 -26.98 14.72 23.25
C LEU A 318 -27.20 13.96 24.56
N VAL A 319 -27.20 12.63 24.51
CA VAL A 319 -27.38 11.79 25.69
C VAL A 319 -26.23 11.96 26.69
N ALA A 320 -24.98 11.92 26.22
CA ALA A 320 -23.80 12.01 27.09
C ALA A 320 -23.73 13.34 27.86
N TYR A 321 -24.22 14.43 27.27
CA TYR A 321 -24.20 15.78 27.86
C TYR A 321 -25.58 16.26 28.33
N GLY A 322 -26.52 15.33 28.57
CA GLY A 322 -27.81 15.61 29.19
C GLY A 322 -28.71 16.59 28.42
N GLN A 323 -28.55 16.67 27.09
CA GLN A 323 -29.37 17.51 26.23
C GLN A 323 -30.67 16.80 25.85
N THR A 324 -31.73 17.58 25.62
CA THR A 324 -33.04 17.06 25.24
C THR A 324 -32.98 16.41 23.85
N LEU A 325 -33.46 15.17 23.75
CA LEU A 325 -33.64 14.50 22.47
C LEU A 325 -34.92 15.02 21.78
N PRO A 326 -34.90 15.22 20.45
CA PRO A 326 -36.09 15.61 19.71
C PRO A 326 -37.16 14.51 19.75
N ALA A 327 -38.42 14.92 19.61
CA ALA A 327 -39.54 13.99 19.52
C ALA A 327 -39.46 13.15 18.24
N GLN A 328 -40.07 11.96 18.28
CA GLN A 328 -40.18 11.10 17.10
C GLN A 328 -41.01 11.80 16.02
N GLY A 329 -40.48 11.87 14.80
CA GLY A 329 -41.13 12.55 13.69
C GLY A 329 -40.24 12.63 12.45
N PRO A 330 -40.78 13.11 11.32
CA PRO A 330 -40.08 13.15 10.04
C PRO A 330 -38.86 14.08 10.03
N ARG A 331 -38.81 15.09 10.90
CA ARG A 331 -37.66 16.01 11.06
C ARG A 331 -36.76 15.67 12.24
N MET A 332 -36.96 14.52 12.87
CA MET A 332 -36.22 14.13 14.06
C MET A 332 -34.69 14.20 13.85
N PHE A 333 -34.20 13.74 12.70
CA PHE A 333 -32.77 13.75 12.39
C PHE A 333 -32.21 15.16 12.23
N ASP A 334 -32.92 16.03 11.51
CA ASP A 334 -32.52 17.43 11.32
C ASP A 334 -32.51 18.18 12.67
N GLU A 335 -33.59 18.07 13.45
CA GLU A 335 -33.74 18.69 14.75
C GLU A 335 -32.69 18.16 15.76
N MET A 336 -32.28 16.90 15.63
CA MET A 336 -31.22 16.30 16.43
C MET A 336 -29.88 16.95 16.14
N VAL A 337 -29.52 17.10 14.86
CA VAL A 337 -28.24 17.71 14.48
C VAL A 337 -28.22 19.20 14.85
N GLU A 338 -29.30 19.94 14.62
CA GLU A 338 -29.45 21.33 15.05
C GLU A 338 -29.29 21.50 16.57
N SER A 339 -29.79 20.54 17.35
CA SER A 339 -29.65 20.56 18.81
C SER A 339 -28.22 20.32 19.25
N VAL A 340 -27.48 19.44 18.58
CA VAL A 340 -26.04 19.26 18.82
C VAL A 340 -25.27 20.53 18.46
N ILE A 341 -25.53 21.13 17.29
CA ILE A 341 -24.90 22.39 16.87
C ILE A 341 -25.13 23.48 17.92
N ARG A 342 -26.37 23.70 18.34
CA ARG A 342 -26.70 24.70 19.37
C ARG A 342 -26.02 24.41 20.71
N ALA A 343 -25.95 23.15 21.13
CA ALA A 343 -25.31 22.77 22.38
C ALA A 343 -23.78 22.96 22.34
N VAL A 344 -23.15 22.72 21.20
CA VAL A 344 -21.72 22.99 20.98
C VAL A 344 -21.46 24.50 20.96
N ASP A 345 -22.24 25.28 20.22
CA ASP A 345 -22.12 26.74 20.16
C ASP A 345 -22.30 27.40 21.55
N ARG A 346 -23.10 26.78 22.43
CA ARG A 346 -23.31 27.20 23.83
C ARG A 346 -22.30 26.63 24.82
N ASN A 347 -21.28 25.89 24.36
CA ASN A 347 -20.31 25.17 25.20
C ASN A 347 -20.93 24.18 26.20
N GLN A 348 -22.14 23.68 25.91
CA GLN A 348 -22.80 22.62 26.69
C GLN A 348 -22.27 21.24 26.30
N ILE A 349 -21.85 21.09 25.04
CA ILE A 349 -21.06 19.97 24.55
C ILE A 349 -19.66 20.52 24.22
N PRO A 350 -18.57 19.97 24.80
CA PRO A 350 -17.22 20.46 24.55
C PRO A 350 -16.78 20.19 23.11
N SER A 351 -16.03 21.13 22.54
CA SER A 351 -15.31 20.97 21.29
C SER A 351 -13.99 20.21 21.50
N GLY A 352 -13.33 19.82 20.40
CA GLY A 352 -12.00 19.20 20.47
C GLY A 352 -11.95 17.86 21.21
N GLN A 353 -13.01 17.05 21.15
CA GLN A 353 -13.13 15.77 21.85
C GLN A 353 -12.23 14.67 21.27
N TYR A 354 -11.75 14.82 20.03
CA TYR A 354 -11.03 13.76 19.31
C TYR A 354 -9.66 14.23 18.82
N GLN A 355 -8.64 13.38 18.94
CA GLN A 355 -7.31 13.73 18.38
C GLN A 355 -7.35 13.82 16.85
N ALA A 356 -8.27 13.10 16.22
CA ALA A 356 -8.45 13.14 14.79
C ALA A 356 -9.89 12.75 14.45
N VAL A 357 -10.41 13.36 13.38
CA VAL A 357 -11.73 13.00 12.84
C VAL A 357 -11.58 12.62 11.38
N MET A 358 -12.28 11.56 10.97
CA MET A 358 -12.32 11.08 9.60
C MET A 358 -13.76 10.97 9.13
N ILE A 359 -14.04 11.51 7.96
CA ILE A 359 -15.38 11.54 7.37
C ILE A 359 -15.35 10.72 6.08
N ASP A 360 -16.13 9.64 6.06
CA ASP A 360 -16.42 8.88 4.84
C ASP A 360 -17.65 9.46 4.14
N GLU A 361 -17.63 9.46 2.81
CA GLU A 361 -18.69 10.04 1.97
C GLU A 361 -19.09 11.46 2.41
N GLY A 362 -18.11 12.34 2.62
CA GLY A 362 -18.33 13.72 3.05
C GLY A 362 -19.15 14.58 2.08
N HIS A 363 -19.47 14.07 0.89
CA HIS A 363 -20.40 14.70 -0.05
C HIS A 363 -21.87 14.50 0.34
N ASP A 364 -22.19 13.53 1.20
CA ASP A 364 -23.52 13.33 1.77
C ASP A 364 -23.78 14.23 3.01
N PHE A 365 -22.77 15.00 3.45
CA PHE A 365 -22.87 15.86 4.62
C PHE A 365 -23.26 17.28 4.25
N ALA A 366 -24.28 17.82 4.93
CA ALA A 366 -24.61 19.23 4.82
C ALA A 366 -23.46 20.14 5.34
N PRO A 367 -23.31 21.37 4.82
CA PRO A 367 -22.22 22.27 5.21
C PRO A 367 -22.13 22.55 6.72
N GLU A 368 -23.28 22.73 7.38
CA GLU A 368 -23.39 22.94 8.81
C GLU A 368 -22.95 21.71 9.63
N TRP A 369 -23.12 20.50 9.09
CA TRP A 369 -22.64 19.26 9.71
C TRP A 369 -21.13 19.17 9.62
N LEU A 370 -20.55 19.50 8.46
CA LEU A 370 -19.09 19.58 8.32
C LEU A 370 -18.50 20.62 9.28
N LYS A 371 -19.16 21.75 9.47
CA LYS A 371 -18.75 22.78 10.44
C LYS A 371 -18.86 22.30 11.89
N LEU A 372 -19.85 21.48 12.22
CA LEU A 372 -19.94 20.85 13.54
C LEU A 372 -18.76 19.89 13.76
N VAL A 373 -18.51 19.02 12.80
CA VAL A 373 -17.49 17.96 12.90
C VAL A 373 -16.08 18.54 12.96
N THR A 374 -15.79 19.63 12.22
CA THR A 374 -14.48 20.30 12.28
C THR A 374 -14.16 20.86 13.67
N GLN A 375 -15.17 21.31 14.43
CA GLN A 375 -15.00 21.78 15.81
C GLN A 375 -14.70 20.64 16.79
N MET A 376 -14.96 19.38 16.43
CA MET A 376 -14.70 18.23 17.31
C MET A 376 -13.25 17.76 17.29
N VAL A 377 -12.46 18.24 16.32
CA VAL A 377 -11.03 17.96 16.21
C VAL A 377 -10.26 18.76 17.26
N ASP A 378 -9.36 18.09 17.99
CA ASP A 378 -8.46 18.75 18.94
C ASP A 378 -7.62 19.83 18.21
N PRO A 379 -7.66 21.10 18.65
CA PRO A 379 -6.90 22.17 18.02
C PRO A 379 -5.38 21.94 17.99
N THR A 380 -4.85 21.13 18.91
CA THR A 380 -3.41 20.83 18.99
C THR A 380 -2.94 19.89 17.89
N THR A 381 -3.75 18.89 17.55
CA THR A 381 -3.42 17.92 16.49
C THR A 381 -3.93 18.37 15.12
N ASN A 382 -5.04 19.11 15.11
CA ASN A 382 -5.68 19.67 13.91
C ASN A 382 -5.82 18.63 12.80
N SER A 383 -6.14 17.38 13.14
CA SER A 383 -6.13 16.24 12.21
C SER A 383 -7.54 15.90 11.72
N LEU A 384 -7.81 16.25 10.47
CA LEU A 384 -9.10 15.98 9.81
C LEU A 384 -8.86 15.35 8.45
N LEU A 385 -9.53 14.24 8.16
CA LEU A 385 -9.54 13.62 6.82
C LEU A 385 -10.97 13.56 6.31
N VAL A 386 -11.23 14.15 5.14
CA VAL A 386 -12.53 14.08 4.47
C VAL A 386 -12.38 13.34 3.15
N LEU A 387 -13.10 12.24 3.01
CA LEU A 387 -13.25 11.56 1.72
C LEU A 387 -14.44 12.17 1.00
N TYR A 388 -14.23 12.64 -0.23
CA TYR A 388 -15.24 13.36 -1.00
C TYR A 388 -15.33 12.77 -2.41
N ASP A 389 -16.49 12.85 -3.05
CA ASP A 389 -16.67 12.41 -4.44
C ASP A 389 -17.45 13.47 -5.23
N ASP A 390 -16.75 14.18 -6.12
CA ASP A 390 -17.33 15.27 -6.91
C ASP A 390 -18.34 14.77 -7.95
N ALA A 391 -18.28 13.49 -8.34
CA ALA A 391 -19.19 12.91 -9.32
C ALA A 391 -20.52 12.47 -8.68
N GLN A 392 -20.51 12.07 -7.41
CA GLN A 392 -21.71 11.73 -6.67
C GLN A 392 -22.49 12.97 -6.22
N SER A 393 -21.81 14.11 -6.06
CA SER A 393 -22.47 15.40 -5.76
C SER A 393 -23.35 15.94 -6.90
N ILE A 394 -23.31 15.36 -8.10
CA ILE A 394 -24.00 15.89 -9.30
C ILE A 394 -25.52 15.92 -9.11
N TYR A 395 -26.07 15.03 -8.27
CA TYR A 395 -27.51 14.99 -7.98
C TYR A 395 -28.01 16.12 -7.05
N GLU A 396 -27.12 16.84 -6.35
CA GLU A 396 -27.49 17.98 -5.48
C GLU A 396 -27.09 19.36 -6.01
N ARG A 397 -26.34 19.42 -7.13
CA ARG A 397 -25.81 20.67 -7.72
C ARG A 397 -26.86 21.68 -8.19
N ALA A 398 -28.15 21.35 -8.12
CA ALA A 398 -29.21 22.33 -8.30
C ALA A 398 -29.38 23.29 -7.11
N ARG A 399 -28.78 23.02 -5.92
CA ARG A 399 -29.04 23.80 -4.68
C ARG A 399 -27.89 24.57 -4.04
N SER A 400 -26.60 24.41 -4.39
CA SER A 400 -25.52 25.11 -3.66
C SER A 400 -24.38 25.68 -4.53
N LYS A 401 -24.62 26.81 -5.20
CA LYS A 401 -23.60 27.59 -5.92
C LYS A 401 -22.53 28.27 -5.02
N GLN A 402 -22.48 27.99 -3.71
CA GLN A 402 -21.66 28.73 -2.74
C GLN A 402 -20.85 27.86 -1.74
N PHE A 403 -20.84 26.53 -1.89
CA PHE A 403 -20.11 25.68 -0.93
C PHE A 403 -18.59 25.73 -1.16
N SER A 404 -17.83 25.98 -0.10
CA SER A 404 -16.37 25.82 -0.09
C SER A 404 -15.93 25.12 1.20
N PHE A 405 -14.91 24.26 1.13
CA PHE A 405 -14.33 23.65 2.33
C PHE A 405 -13.84 24.70 3.34
N LYS A 406 -13.33 25.84 2.85
CA LYS A 406 -12.89 26.94 3.71
C LYS A 406 -14.03 27.55 4.53
N SER A 407 -15.24 27.68 3.97
CA SER A 407 -16.39 28.28 4.67
C SER A 407 -16.91 27.43 5.83
N VAL A 408 -16.59 26.13 5.85
CA VAL A 408 -16.95 25.20 6.94
C VAL A 408 -15.76 24.91 7.89
N GLY A 409 -14.68 25.69 7.78
CA GLY A 409 -13.50 25.55 8.64
C GLY A 409 -12.52 24.45 8.19
N ILE A 410 -12.69 23.87 7.00
CA ILE A 410 -11.78 22.86 6.48
C ILE A 410 -10.59 23.52 5.75
N GLN A 411 -9.41 23.47 6.38
CA GLN A 411 -8.17 24.09 5.91
C GLN A 411 -7.35 23.17 4.98
N ALA A 412 -7.93 22.72 3.87
CA ALA A 412 -7.31 21.77 2.95
C ALA A 412 -6.68 22.39 1.68
N GLN A 413 -6.48 23.72 1.63
CA GLN A 413 -5.91 24.39 0.46
C GLN A 413 -4.50 23.85 0.14
N GLY A 414 -4.30 23.36 -1.09
CA GLY A 414 -3.04 22.70 -1.50
C GLY A 414 -2.80 21.33 -0.88
N ARG A 415 -3.79 20.77 -0.16
CA ARG A 415 -3.71 19.51 0.59
C ARG A 415 -4.83 18.54 0.18
N THR A 416 -5.20 18.64 -1.10
CA THR A 416 -6.24 17.84 -1.75
C THR A 416 -5.61 16.80 -2.67
N THR A 417 -6.05 15.55 -2.58
CA THR A 417 -5.57 14.45 -3.41
C THR A 417 -6.71 13.87 -4.24
N ILE A 418 -6.46 13.45 -5.48
CA ILE A 418 -7.47 12.86 -6.37
C ILE A 418 -7.07 11.42 -6.75
N LEU A 419 -7.88 10.44 -6.36
CA LEU A 419 -7.74 9.03 -6.72
C LEU A 419 -8.46 8.77 -8.05
N LYS A 420 -7.68 8.50 -9.09
CA LYS A 420 -8.19 8.32 -10.46
C LYS A 420 -8.50 6.86 -10.82
N ILE A 421 -8.02 5.91 -10.03
CA ILE A 421 -8.09 4.48 -10.34
C ILE A 421 -9.31 3.87 -9.64
N ASN A 422 -10.12 3.12 -10.38
CA ASN A 422 -11.22 2.32 -9.85
C ASN A 422 -10.74 0.88 -9.68
N TYR A 423 -10.80 0.36 -8.45
CA TYR A 423 -10.39 -1.00 -8.08
C TYR A 423 -11.56 -1.98 -7.95
N ARG A 424 -12.80 -1.50 -8.11
CA ARG A 424 -14.04 -2.28 -7.93
C ARG A 424 -14.62 -2.79 -9.26
N ASN A 425 -14.39 -2.07 -10.37
CA ASN A 425 -14.97 -2.39 -11.67
C ASN A 425 -13.91 -2.83 -12.69
N THR A 426 -14.23 -3.82 -13.52
CA THR A 426 -13.41 -4.19 -14.68
C THR A 426 -13.42 -3.06 -15.73
N ARG A 427 -12.33 -2.92 -16.52
CA ARG A 427 -12.18 -1.87 -17.54
C ARG A 427 -13.36 -1.77 -18.54
N GLN A 428 -14.13 -2.85 -18.71
CA GLN A 428 -15.31 -2.90 -19.58
C GLN A 428 -16.52 -2.11 -19.05
N ILE A 429 -16.67 -1.95 -17.73
CA ILE A 429 -17.79 -1.22 -17.11
C ILE A 429 -17.48 0.28 -16.98
N CYS A 430 -16.20 0.65 -16.92
CA CYS A 430 -15.76 2.05 -16.79
C CYS A 430 -15.73 2.86 -18.08
N ARG A 431 -15.98 2.25 -19.27
CA ARG A 431 -16.24 3.01 -20.50
C ARG A 431 -17.73 3.32 -20.57
N PRO A 432 -18.16 4.59 -20.59
CA PRO A 432 -19.49 4.91 -21.06
C PRO A 432 -19.61 4.35 -22.50
N PRO A 433 -20.73 3.74 -22.88
CA PRO A 433 -20.97 3.41 -24.27
C PRO A 433 -20.83 4.69 -25.11
N ALA A 434 -20.30 4.55 -26.33
CA ALA A 434 -19.79 5.64 -27.18
C ALA A 434 -20.78 6.78 -27.51
N TRP A 435 -22.03 6.69 -27.08
CA TRP A 435 -23.08 7.70 -27.24
C TRP A 435 -23.13 8.75 -26.11
N TRP A 436 -22.27 8.69 -25.09
CA TRP A 436 -22.20 9.65 -23.97
C TRP A 436 -21.05 10.66 -24.11
N ARG A 437 -21.04 11.43 -25.20
CA ARG A 437 -20.25 12.67 -25.31
C ARG A 437 -21.23 13.86 -25.27
N PRO A 438 -21.16 14.79 -24.29
CA PRO A 438 -21.74 16.10 -24.47
C PRO A 438 -20.93 16.81 -25.56
N THR A 439 -21.62 17.28 -26.58
CA THR A 439 -21.11 18.08 -27.69
C THR A 439 -20.41 19.36 -27.22
N CYS A 440 -19.21 19.58 -27.80
CA CYS A 440 -18.39 20.79 -27.92
C CYS A 440 -17.87 21.49 -26.66
#